data_AF-A0A2G6F790-F1
#
_entry.id   AF-A0A2G6F790-F1
#
_cell.length_a   1.000
_cell.length_b   1.000
_cell.length_c   1.000
_cell.angle_alpha   90.00
_cell.angle_beta   90.00
_cell.angle_gamma   90.00
#
_symmetry.space_group_name_H-M   'P 1'
#
loop_
_entity.id
_entity.type
_entity.pdbx_description
1 polymer ?
#
loop_
_entity_poly.entity_id
_entity_poly.type
_entity_poly.pdbx_seq_one_letter_code
_entity_poly.pdbx_strand_id
1 'polypeptide(L)' 'MKALIITYYWPPAGGPGVQRWLKFVKYLPEFGIEPVIYTAKNPVYPVEDY' A
#
# COMPACT_ATOMS: atom_id res chain seq x y z
N MET A 1 3.01 -15.63 10.96
CA MET A 1 2.63 -15.81 9.53
C MET A 1 3.08 -14.59 8.75
N LYS A 2 3.41 -14.68 7.45
CA LYS A 2 3.78 -13.51 6.64
C LYS A 2 2.77 -13.25 5.54
N ALA A 3 2.49 -11.98 5.25
CA ALA A 3 1.62 -11.54 4.17
C ALA A 3 2.40 -10.62 3.22
N LEU A 4 2.61 -11.05 1.97
CA LEU A 4 3.17 -10.20 0.93
C LEU A 4 2.06 -9.34 0.33
N ILE A 5 2.23 -8.03 0.40
CA ILE A 5 1.33 -7.05 -0.19
C ILE A 5 2.05 -6.39 -1.35
N ILE A 6 1.52 -6.58 -2.56
CA ILE A 6 2.03 -5.98 -3.79
C ILE A 6 1.14 -4.79 -4.14
N THR A 7 1.69 -3.58 -4.15
CA THR A 7 0.94 -2.37 -4.50
C THR A 7 1.65 -1.57 -5.56
N TYR A 8 0.89 -1.02 -6.50
CA TYR A 8 1.42 -0.04 -7.44
C TYR A 8 1.54 1.35 -6.79
N TYR A 9 0.55 1.74 -5.98
CA TYR A 9 0.57 2.99 -5.21
C TYR A 9 0.82 2.72 -3.71
N TRP A 10 1.74 3.47 -3.11
CA TRP A 10 2.14 3.40 -1.70
C TRP A 10 2.63 4.80 -1.25
N PRO A 11 2.66 5.14 0.06
CA PRO A 11 3.21 6.42 0.48
C PRO A 11 4.59 6.71 -0.15
N PRO A 12 4.81 7.94 -0.64
CA PRO A 12 4.04 9.16 -0.37
C PRO A 12 2.74 9.37 -1.19
N ALA A 13 2.37 8.45 -2.09
CA ALA A 13 1.11 8.56 -2.84
C ALA A 13 -0.11 8.63 -1.90
N GLY A 14 -1.08 9.47 -2.25
CA GLY A 14 -2.32 9.67 -1.49
C GLY A 14 -3.52 8.90 -2.06
N GLY A 15 -4.69 9.10 -1.43
CA GLY A 15 -5.96 8.60 -1.94
C GLY A 15 -6.50 7.33 -1.25
N PRO A 16 -7.77 6.96 -1.55
CA PRO A 16 -8.50 5.93 -0.82
C PRO A 16 -7.88 4.53 -0.94
N GLY A 17 -7.25 4.22 -2.08
CA GLY A 17 -6.57 2.95 -2.30
C GLY A 17 -5.37 2.76 -1.38
N VAL A 18 -4.54 3.80 -1.21
CA VAL A 18 -3.36 3.77 -0.33
C VAL A 18 -3.79 3.70 1.14
N GLN A 19 -4.76 4.53 1.54
CA GLN A 19 -5.24 4.58 2.92
C GLN A 19 -5.80 3.24 3.42
N ARG A 20 -6.46 2.47 2.54
CA ARG A 20 -6.94 1.11 2.88
C ARG A 20 -5.79 0.19 3.28
N TRP A 21 -4.74 0.13 2.47
CA TRP A 21 -3.61 -0.75 2.73
C TRP A 21 -2.82 -0.33 3.96
N LEU A 22 -2.71 0.98 4.23
CA LEU A 22 -2.10 1.47 5.47
C LEU A 22 -2.85 1.01 6.72
N LYS A 23 -4.20 0.97 6.68
CA LYS A 23 -4.98 0.38 7.78
C LYS A 23 -4.69 -1.11 7.94
N PHE A 24 -4.66 -1.89 6.86
CA PHE A 24 -4.31 -3.31 6.96
C PHE A 24 -2.93 -3.52 7.57
N VAL A 25 -1.89 -2.87 7.04
CA VAL A 25 -0.51 -3.01 7.55
C VAL A 25 -0.39 -2.59 9.01
N LYS A 26 -1.18 -1.59 9.45
CA LYS A 26 -1.23 -1.17 10.84
C LYS A 26 -1.77 -2.25 11.78
N TYR A 27 -2.85 -2.95 11.39
CA TYR A 27 -3.56 -3.88 12.27
C TYR A 27 -3.16 -5.34 12.11
N LEU A 28 -2.58 -5.76 10.97
CA LEU A 28 -2.12 -7.14 10.74
C LEU A 28 -1.17 -7.68 11.83
N PRO A 29 -0.23 -6.88 12.39
CA PRO A 29 0.62 -7.33 13.50
C PRO A 29 -0.16 -7.76 14.75
N GLU A 30 -1.34 -7.18 15.02
CA GLU A 30 -2.20 -7.56 16.16
C GLU A 30 -2.74 -8.99 16.03
N PHE A 31 -2.73 -9.56 14.82
CA PHE A 31 -3.12 -10.93 14.53
C PHE A 31 -1.91 -11.88 14.34
N GLY A 32 -0.69 -11.43 14.68
CA GLY A 32 0.53 -12.24 14.49
C GLY A 32 0.94 -12.40 13.02
N ILE A 33 0.49 -11.47 12.17
CA ILE A 33 0.82 -11.43 10.74
C ILE A 33 1.84 -10.33 10.49
N GLU A 34 2.99 -10.70 9.94
CA GLU A 34 4.02 -9.77 9.51
C GLU A 34 3.74 -9.33 8.05
N PRO A 35 3.38 -8.05 7.81
CA PRO A 35 3.21 -7.54 6.46
C PRO A 35 4.57 -7.27 5.80
N VAL A 36 4.75 -7.74 4.57
CA VAL A 36 5.91 -7.43 3.71
C VAL A 36 5.39 -6.66 2.50
N ILE A 37 5.90 -5.45 2.28
CA ILE A 37 5.39 -4.56 1.23
C ILE A 37 6.37 -4.58 0.05
N TYR A 38 5.84 -4.87 -1.14
CA TYR A 38 6.55 -4.72 -2.41
C TYR A 38 5.82 -3.69 -3.27
N THR A 39 6.48 -2.56 -3.54
CA THR A 39 5.86 -1.45 -4.27
C THR A 39 6.76 -0.89 -5.37
N ALA A 40 6.15 -0.22 -6.35
CA ALA A 40 6.86 0.44 -7.42
C ALA A 40 7.69 1.63 -6.90
N LYS A 41 8.93 1.79 -7.39
CA LYS A 41 9.83 2.87 -6.96
C LYS A 41 9.36 4.25 -7.42
N ASN A 42 8.79 4.34 -8.62
CA ASN A 42 8.34 5.59 -9.26
C ASN A 42 6.94 5.40 -9.87
N PRO A 43 5.87 5.35 -9.06
CA PRO A 43 4.51 5.19 -9.59
C PRO A 43 4.08 6.46 -10.33
N VAL A 44 3.63 6.28 -11.57
CA VAL A 44 3.07 7.37 -12.38
C VAL A 44 1.57 7.43 -12.16
N TYR A 45 1.07 8.58 -11.71
CA TYR A 45 -0.35 8.90 -11.82
C TYR A 45 -0.59 9.48 -13.22
N PRO A 46 -1.52 8.92 -14.00
CA PRO A 46 -1.98 9.61 -15.20
C PRO A 46 -2.60 10.93 -14.77
N VAL A 47 -2.02 12.04 -15.23
CA VAL A 47 -2.65 13.35 -15.18
C VAL A 47 -3.40 13.48 -16.49
N GLU A 48 -4.72 13.38 -16.43
CA GLU A 48 -5.59 13.66 -17.58
C GLU A 48 -5.98 15.13 -17.50
N ASP A 49 -5.65 15.91 -18.53
CA ASP A 49 -6.24 17.25 -18.72
C ASP A 49 -7.71 17.04 -19.12
N TYR A 50 -8.63 17.51 -18.28
CA TYR A 50 -10.08 17.51 -18.54
C TYR A 50 -10.52 18.71 -19.37
#